data_AF-A0A9W9CDF4-F1
#
_entry.id   AF-A0A9W9CDF4-F1
#
_cell.length_a   1.000
_cell.length_b   1.000
_cell.length_c   1.000
_cell.angle_alpha   90.00
_cell.angle_beta   90.00
_cell.angle_gamma   90.00
#
_symmetry.space_group_name_H-M   'P 1'
#
loop_
_entity.id
_entity.type
_entity.pdbx_description
1 polymer ?
#
loop_
_entity_poly.entity_id
_entity_poly.type
_entity_poly.pdbx_seq_one_letter_code
_entity_poly.pdbx_strand_id
1 'polypeptide(L)'
;MNAGHQTTRRLAAKAGKPICRSCRDTLSRNYASAAAVQTEDQVAQHIPPVAQTSPQTAYGVNAGVVLSRPPQITRDLHPFESAFFLYQRRLNERSALPFTRYFYYKDRTPADREWKRKIKQRLTPARDIGRYKGYGEEAWNDEVLVGAKESDFNWQVERLLEDAETTGAEDQPPGSSETTSSAVTQKKVEHEAVERPMSRITEADKKNDFKSLNRALQRTLYLLVKDKEGRWMFPQDRLQKETLKEAAHRVLEYSAGVNMNTWVVGNVPIGHYQQDYTKSLKTDAGLNELGLKTFFMKIRIMAGQANLKENQLGLKDFKWLAKEEIQKEVEQDYWRSIKNMLAERSVGAVAVQLAVASGVNVVTVCSAKNIDKVKALGVHAVFNYNPPSVTDGILSALKGIEYLGVADGISTADSAAGWTLVYKALGGRLSGVQPNPPGILEDAQGELLWADNTPSRDRDIGEAVRGR
;
A
#
# COMPACT_ATOMS: atom_id res chain seq x y z
N MET A 1 -42.68 -22.58 33.86
CA MET A 1 -42.85 -23.38 32.62
C MET A 1 -41.47 -23.61 32.02
N ASN A 2 -41.06 -24.87 31.96
CA ASN A 2 -39.74 -25.34 31.54
C ASN A 2 -39.60 -25.32 30.02
N ALA A 3 -38.74 -24.46 29.47
CA ALA A 3 -38.42 -24.42 28.04
C ALA A 3 -36.89 -24.48 27.75
N GLY A 4 -36.08 -24.90 28.72
CA GLY A 4 -34.60 -24.95 28.58
C GLY A 4 -34.00 -26.33 28.30
N HIS A 5 -34.80 -27.41 28.31
CA HIS A 5 -34.26 -28.79 28.28
C HIS A 5 -34.56 -29.59 27.01
N GLN A 6 -35.20 -29.00 25.99
CA GLN A 6 -35.55 -29.71 24.75
C GLN A 6 -34.63 -29.39 23.55
N THR A 7 -33.86 -28.31 23.58
CA THR A 7 -32.96 -27.90 22.48
C THR A 7 -31.61 -28.61 22.50
N THR A 8 -31.10 -29.00 23.67
CA THR A 8 -29.80 -29.70 23.79
C THR A 8 -29.86 -31.17 23.37
N ARG A 9 -31.04 -31.81 23.38
CA ARG A 9 -31.20 -33.21 22.94
C ARG A 9 -31.26 -33.40 21.43
N ARG A 10 -31.52 -32.36 20.62
CA ARG A 10 -31.56 -32.46 19.15
C ARG A 10 -30.19 -32.31 18.47
N LEU A 11 -29.22 -31.65 19.11
CA LEU A 11 -27.86 -31.49 18.57
C LEU A 11 -26.98 -32.74 18.76
N ALA A 12 -27.27 -33.59 19.75
CA ALA A 12 -26.52 -34.81 20.02
C ALA A 12 -26.89 -36.01 19.10
N ALA A 13 -27.99 -35.93 18.34
CA ALA A 13 -28.46 -37.03 17.50
C ALA A 13 -27.86 -37.05 16.07
N LYS A 14 -27.07 -36.03 15.68
CA LYS A 14 -26.37 -35.95 14.38
C LYS A 14 -24.86 -36.23 14.46
N ALA A 15 -24.31 -36.45 15.65
CA ALA A 15 -22.94 -36.94 15.80
C ALA A 15 -22.97 -38.47 15.66
N GLY A 16 -22.15 -39.01 14.75
CA GLY A 16 -22.04 -40.45 14.50
C GLY A 16 -21.75 -41.28 15.74
N LYS A 17 -21.84 -42.61 15.60
CA LYS A 17 -21.72 -43.59 16.70
C LYS A 17 -20.52 -43.26 17.62
N PRO A 18 -20.70 -43.19 18.95
CA PRO A 18 -19.61 -42.85 19.86
C PRO A 18 -18.61 -44.01 19.91
N ILE A 19 -17.38 -43.76 19.46
CA ILE A 19 -16.24 -44.66 19.60
C ILE A 19 -15.76 -44.57 21.05
N CYS A 20 -15.49 -45.71 21.69
CA CYS A 20 -15.03 -45.73 23.09
C CYS A 20 -13.62 -45.14 23.21
N ARG A 21 -13.31 -44.60 24.40
CA ARG A 21 -12.04 -43.90 24.69
C ARG A 21 -10.81 -44.78 24.40
N SER A 22 -10.91 -46.08 24.67
CA SER A 22 -9.86 -47.07 24.40
C SER A 22 -9.53 -47.21 22.90
N CYS A 23 -10.54 -47.20 22.02
CA CYS A 23 -10.32 -47.31 20.57
C CYS A 23 -9.75 -46.01 19.96
N ARG A 24 -10.03 -44.86 20.58
CA ARG A 24 -9.46 -43.57 20.18
C ARG A 24 -7.97 -43.47 20.53
N ASP A 25 -7.57 -44.03 21.67
CA ASP A 25 -6.17 -43.99 22.12
C ASP A 25 -5.27 -44.99 21.35
N THR A 26 -5.83 -46.07 20.78
CA THR A 26 -5.08 -47.00 19.91
C THR A 26 -4.82 -46.48 18.50
N LEU A 27 -5.65 -45.57 17.97
CA LEU A 27 -5.44 -44.95 16.66
C LEU A 27 -4.40 -43.81 16.68
N SER A 28 -4.06 -43.31 17.87
CA SER A 28 -3.15 -42.16 18.06
C SER A 28 -1.73 -42.55 18.47
N ARG A 29 -1.41 -43.84 18.59
CA ARG A 29 -0.06 -44.32 18.94
C ARG A 29 0.54 -45.13 17.80
N ASN A 30 1.33 -44.47 16.95
CA ASN A 30 2.35 -45.17 16.19
C ASN A 30 3.51 -45.49 17.16
N TYR A 31 3.40 -46.61 17.88
CA TYR A 31 4.56 -47.26 18.49
C TYR A 31 4.91 -48.51 17.70
N ALA A 32 6.16 -48.53 17.25
CA ALA A 32 6.84 -49.68 16.70
C ALA A 32 6.62 -50.92 17.58
N SER A 33 6.27 -52.04 16.96
CA SER A 33 6.32 -53.35 17.59
C SER A 33 7.44 -54.16 16.94
N ALA A 34 8.40 -54.54 17.77
CA ALA A 34 9.47 -55.46 17.43
C ALA A 34 8.89 -56.84 17.09
N ALA A 35 9.34 -57.41 15.96
CA ALA A 35 9.19 -58.81 15.65
C ALA A 35 10.53 -59.36 15.14
N ALA A 36 11.04 -60.31 15.91
CA ALA A 36 11.99 -61.39 15.60
C ALA A 36 13.20 -61.14 14.68
N VAL A 37 14.37 -61.38 15.26
CA VAL A 37 15.65 -61.59 14.58
C VAL A 37 15.54 -62.73 13.55
N GLN A 38 15.80 -62.41 12.29
CA GLN A 38 16.43 -63.32 11.33
C GLN A 38 17.71 -62.64 10.84
N THR A 39 18.83 -63.30 11.11
CA THR A 39 20.14 -62.99 10.54
C THR A 39 20.19 -63.48 9.10
N GLU A 40 20.48 -62.58 8.14
CA GLU A 40 21.35 -62.84 6.98
C GLU A 40 21.52 -61.57 6.11
N ASP A 41 22.78 -61.36 5.72
CA ASP A 41 23.38 -60.48 4.70
C ASP A 41 23.27 -58.94 4.78
N GLN A 42 24.39 -58.35 5.22
CA GLN A 42 24.76 -56.96 4.94
C GLN A 42 24.97 -56.76 3.44
N VAL A 43 23.95 -56.30 2.72
CA VAL A 43 24.16 -55.57 1.46
C VAL A 43 24.21 -54.09 1.80
N ALA A 44 25.44 -53.58 1.90
CA ALA A 44 25.70 -52.14 1.92
C ALA A 44 25.04 -51.50 0.69
N GLN A 45 23.95 -50.76 0.91
CA GLN A 45 23.39 -49.90 -0.13
C GLN A 45 24.35 -48.71 -0.33
N HIS A 46 25.36 -48.96 -1.14
CA HIS A 46 26.17 -47.93 -1.75
C HIS A 46 25.24 -47.12 -2.65
N ILE A 47 24.72 -46.00 -2.16
CA ILE A 47 24.12 -45.00 -3.04
C ILE A 47 25.29 -44.44 -3.85
N PRO A 48 25.38 -44.67 -5.17
CA PRO A 48 26.43 -44.03 -5.94
C PRO A 48 26.14 -42.52 -5.93
N PRO A 49 27.16 -41.65 -5.79
CA PRO A 49 26.95 -40.24 -6.04
C PRO A 49 26.47 -40.13 -7.49
N VAL A 50 25.31 -39.52 -7.70
CA VAL A 50 24.79 -39.27 -9.05
C VAL A 50 25.73 -38.26 -9.71
N ALA A 51 26.79 -38.75 -10.34
CA ALA A 51 27.64 -38.00 -11.23
C ALA A 51 26.84 -37.74 -12.51
N GLN A 52 26.04 -36.66 -12.52
CA GLN A 52 25.40 -36.19 -13.75
C GLN A 52 26.48 -35.59 -14.67
N THR A 53 26.92 -36.35 -15.66
CA THR A 53 27.85 -35.98 -16.72
C THR A 53 27.19 -35.27 -17.91
N SER A 54 26.05 -34.60 -17.71
CA SER A 54 25.63 -33.53 -18.63
C SER A 54 26.49 -32.29 -18.36
N PRO A 55 26.88 -31.48 -19.36
CA PRO A 55 27.47 -30.18 -19.08
C PRO A 55 26.48 -29.42 -18.20
N GLN A 56 26.83 -29.27 -16.93
CA GLN A 56 26.03 -28.60 -15.91
C GLN A 56 25.94 -27.14 -16.35
N THR A 57 24.89 -26.83 -17.11
CA THR A 57 24.60 -25.47 -17.55
C THR A 57 24.18 -24.71 -16.31
N ALA A 58 24.99 -23.73 -15.93
CA ALA A 58 24.81 -23.00 -14.70
C ALA A 58 24.37 -21.57 -15.00
N TYR A 59 23.56 -21.01 -14.12
CA TYR A 59 23.28 -19.58 -14.09
C TYR A 59 24.13 -18.96 -12.99
N GLY A 60 24.79 -17.85 -13.29
CA GLY A 60 25.38 -17.01 -12.26
C GLY A 60 24.28 -16.39 -11.40
N VAL A 61 24.46 -16.41 -10.08
CA VAL A 61 23.52 -15.79 -9.15
C VAL A 61 24.03 -14.41 -8.79
N ASN A 62 23.19 -13.40 -8.98
CA ASN A 62 23.47 -12.02 -8.60
C ASN A 62 22.52 -11.56 -7.49
N ALA A 63 23.02 -10.74 -6.59
CA ALA A 63 22.21 -10.02 -5.62
C ALA A 63 21.98 -8.59 -6.13
N GLY A 64 20.71 -8.22 -6.29
CA GLY A 64 20.28 -6.88 -6.68
C GLY A 64 19.63 -6.15 -5.51
N VAL A 65 19.71 -4.82 -5.52
CA VAL A 65 19.21 -3.95 -4.46
C VAL A 65 18.17 -2.99 -4.99
N VAL A 66 16.94 -3.09 -4.47
CA VAL A 66 15.90 -2.09 -4.71
C VAL A 66 15.84 -1.18 -3.50
N LEU A 67 16.67 -0.13 -3.53
CA LEU A 67 16.67 0.90 -2.50
C LEU A 67 15.54 1.89 -2.77
N SER A 68 14.66 2.07 -1.79
CA SER A 68 13.48 2.91 -1.89
C SER A 68 13.43 3.97 -0.79
N ARG A 69 13.10 5.21 -1.18
CA ARG A 69 12.74 6.29 -0.25
C ARG A 69 11.22 6.38 -0.20
N PRO A 70 10.57 6.14 0.96
CA PRO A 70 9.12 6.22 1.09
C PRO A 70 8.60 7.66 0.94
N PRO A 71 7.32 7.86 0.61
CA PRO A 71 6.71 9.19 0.64
C PRO A 71 6.85 9.81 2.04
N GLN A 72 7.29 11.07 2.09
CA GLN A 72 7.48 11.84 3.32
C GLN A 72 6.25 12.67 3.69
N ILE A 73 5.42 12.99 2.69
CA ILE A 73 4.18 13.73 2.87
C ILE A 73 3.02 12.98 2.22
N THR A 74 1.80 13.27 2.68
CA THR A 74 0.56 12.73 2.12
C THR A 74 0.44 13.04 0.63
N ARG A 75 -0.28 12.20 -0.12
CA ARG A 75 -0.58 12.48 -1.53
C ARG A 75 -1.50 13.68 -1.68
N ASP A 76 -1.46 14.31 -2.84
CA ASP A 76 -2.50 15.28 -3.20
C ASP A 76 -3.87 14.58 -3.36
N LEU A 77 -4.90 15.31 -2.96
CA LEU A 77 -6.28 14.87 -3.07
C LEU A 77 -6.74 15.04 -4.52
N HIS A 78 -7.53 14.07 -4.99
CA HIS A 78 -8.24 14.24 -6.26
C HIS A 78 -9.35 15.30 -6.10
N PRO A 79 -9.70 16.09 -7.13
CA PRO A 79 -10.76 17.11 -7.02
C PRO A 79 -12.11 16.58 -6.51
N PHE A 80 -12.43 15.32 -6.83
CA PHE A 80 -13.61 14.64 -6.27
C PHE A 80 -13.47 14.38 -4.77
N GLU A 81 -12.30 13.95 -4.30
CA GLU A 81 -12.07 13.66 -2.88
C GLU A 81 -12.11 14.94 -2.05
N SER A 82 -11.53 16.04 -2.55
CA SER A 82 -11.59 17.33 -1.85
C SER A 82 -13.03 17.85 -1.73
N ALA A 83 -13.82 17.75 -2.80
CA ALA A 83 -15.25 18.07 -2.76
C ALA A 83 -16.03 17.16 -1.81
N PHE A 84 -15.78 15.85 -1.87
CA PHE A 84 -16.41 14.87 -0.99
C PHE A 84 -16.08 15.13 0.48
N PHE A 85 -14.83 15.44 0.83
CA PHE A 85 -14.47 15.76 2.21
C PHE A 85 -15.13 17.05 2.69
N LEU A 86 -15.24 18.08 1.86
CA LEU A 86 -15.97 19.28 2.22
C LEU A 86 -17.45 18.97 2.49
N TYR A 87 -18.08 18.21 1.60
CA TYR A 87 -19.46 17.76 1.75
C TYR A 87 -19.67 17.00 3.08
N GLN A 88 -18.81 16.02 3.36
CA GLN A 88 -18.87 15.24 4.60
C GLN A 88 -18.65 16.11 5.85
N ARG A 89 -17.78 17.11 5.80
CA ARG A 89 -17.58 18.05 6.93
C ARG A 89 -18.81 18.91 7.19
N ARG A 90 -19.49 19.39 6.14
CA ARG A 90 -20.74 20.15 6.29
C ARG A 90 -21.90 19.28 6.79
N LEU A 91 -22.00 18.05 6.30
CA LEU A 91 -22.94 17.06 6.83
C LEU A 91 -22.67 16.79 8.31
N ASN A 92 -21.39 16.63 8.68
CA ASN A 92 -20.99 16.47 10.06
C ASN A 92 -21.38 17.68 10.91
N GLU A 93 -21.22 18.92 10.43
CA GLU A 93 -21.64 20.14 11.14
C GLU A 93 -23.16 20.16 11.42
N ARG A 94 -23.98 19.54 10.56
CA ARG A 94 -25.43 19.40 10.77
C ARG A 94 -25.77 18.36 11.84
N SER A 95 -25.05 17.24 11.84
CA SER A 95 -25.33 16.12 12.76
C SER A 95 -24.64 16.25 14.11
N ALA A 96 -23.54 17.00 14.17
CA ALA A 96 -22.74 17.14 15.37
C ALA A 96 -23.45 18.00 16.41
N LEU A 97 -23.19 17.68 17.67
CA LEU A 97 -23.62 18.52 18.78
C LEU A 97 -22.96 19.90 18.66
N PRO A 98 -23.67 20.98 19.03
CA PRO A 98 -23.14 22.32 18.94
C PRO A 98 -21.89 22.49 19.80
N PHE A 99 -20.91 23.23 19.29
CA PHE A 99 -19.65 23.47 19.99
C PHE A 99 -19.86 24.17 21.34
N THR A 100 -19.44 23.52 22.43
CA THR A 100 -19.58 24.02 23.80
C THR A 100 -18.48 25.03 24.14
N ARG A 101 -18.65 26.29 23.70
CA ARG A 101 -17.67 27.38 23.92
C ARG A 101 -17.19 27.49 25.37
N TYR A 102 -18.09 27.45 26.35
CA TYR A 102 -17.79 27.68 27.77
C TYR A 102 -16.87 26.61 28.39
N PHE A 103 -16.76 25.44 27.76
CA PHE A 103 -15.83 24.40 28.17
C PHE A 103 -14.38 24.79 27.85
N TYR A 104 -14.15 25.48 26.73
CA TYR A 104 -12.81 25.86 26.25
C TYR A 104 -12.43 27.30 26.60
N TYR A 105 -13.39 28.22 26.58
CA TYR A 105 -13.17 29.65 26.81
C TYR A 105 -13.92 30.10 28.05
N LYS A 106 -13.16 30.55 29.07
CA LYS A 106 -13.75 31.19 30.25
C LYS A 106 -14.35 32.55 29.86
N ASP A 107 -15.53 32.84 30.38
CA ASP A 107 -16.23 34.08 30.08
C ASP A 107 -15.38 35.31 30.48
N ARG A 108 -15.49 36.37 29.67
CA ARG A 108 -14.79 37.67 29.86
C ARG A 108 -13.26 37.60 29.76
N THR A 109 -12.70 36.50 29.25
CA THR A 109 -11.28 36.46 28.87
C THR A 109 -11.03 37.10 27.50
N PRO A 110 -9.80 37.58 27.21
CA PRO A 110 -9.45 38.07 25.88
C PRO A 110 -9.73 37.04 24.77
N ALA A 111 -9.42 35.76 25.03
CA ALA A 111 -9.69 34.66 24.11
C ALA A 111 -11.19 34.47 23.82
N ASP A 112 -12.07 34.62 24.82
CA ASP A 112 -13.51 34.57 24.62
C ASP A 112 -14.02 35.75 23.76
N ARG A 113 -13.52 36.96 24.00
CA ARG A 113 -13.87 38.14 23.20
C ARG A 113 -13.44 37.99 21.75
N GLU A 114 -12.22 37.48 21.52
CA GLU A 114 -11.70 37.22 20.19
C GLU A 114 -12.49 36.13 19.48
N TRP A 115 -12.81 35.02 20.15
CA TRP A 115 -13.68 33.98 19.61
C TRP A 115 -15.05 34.55 19.18
N LYS A 116 -15.69 35.34 20.03
CA LYS A 116 -16.97 36.02 19.73
C LYS A 116 -16.88 37.02 18.57
N ARG A 117 -15.69 37.57 18.30
CA ARG A 117 -15.44 38.42 17.12
C ARG A 117 -15.31 37.58 15.86
N LYS A 118 -14.45 36.56 15.88
CA LYS A 118 -14.16 35.68 14.73
C LYS A 118 -15.39 34.85 14.31
N ILE A 119 -16.18 34.36 15.26
CA ILE A 119 -17.39 33.57 14.98
C ILE A 119 -18.46 34.36 14.20
N LYS A 120 -18.55 35.68 14.41
CA LYS A 120 -19.49 36.53 13.67
C LYS A 120 -19.16 36.60 12.17
N GLN A 121 -17.88 36.48 11.82
CA GLN A 121 -17.43 36.49 10.43
C GLN A 121 -17.57 35.12 9.75
N ARG A 122 -17.45 34.03 10.53
CA ARG A 122 -17.49 32.65 10.03
C ARG A 122 -18.88 32.01 10.05
N LEU A 123 -19.77 32.42 10.95
CA LEU A 123 -21.08 31.81 11.26
C LEU A 123 -21.03 30.40 11.89
N THR A 124 -19.87 29.75 11.87
CA THR A 124 -19.64 28.36 12.28
C THR A 124 -18.37 28.27 13.15
N PRO A 125 -18.34 27.40 14.18
CA PRO A 125 -17.13 27.10 14.93
C PRO A 125 -16.00 26.51 14.08
N ALA A 126 -16.36 25.69 13.08
CA ALA A 126 -15.41 25.13 12.12
C ALA A 126 -14.77 26.23 11.25
N ARG A 127 -13.55 25.97 10.80
CA ARG A 127 -12.68 26.97 10.13
C ARG A 127 -12.48 26.68 8.65
N ASP A 128 -12.81 25.47 8.22
CA ASP A 128 -12.42 24.86 6.96
C ASP A 128 -13.62 24.50 6.05
N ILE A 129 -14.85 24.77 6.51
CA ILE A 129 -16.10 24.47 5.76
C ILE A 129 -16.70 25.68 5.03
N GLY A 130 -16.05 26.83 5.16
CA GLY A 130 -16.56 28.13 4.68
C GLY A 130 -17.71 28.67 5.50
N ARG A 131 -18.48 29.58 4.91
CA ARG A 131 -19.66 30.17 5.57
C ARG A 131 -20.84 29.22 5.41
N TYR A 132 -21.05 28.39 6.41
CA TYR A 132 -22.17 27.45 6.45
C TYR A 132 -22.72 27.32 7.87
N LYS A 133 -24.03 27.39 8.04
CA LYS A 133 -24.67 27.23 9.35
C LYS A 133 -25.55 25.99 9.33
N GLY A 134 -25.20 24.98 10.14
CA GLY A 134 -25.94 23.71 10.23
C GLY A 134 -27.35 23.82 10.83
N TYR A 135 -27.74 24.99 11.33
CA TYR A 135 -29.00 25.23 12.04
C TYR A 135 -29.74 26.46 11.50
N GLY A 136 -31.05 26.35 11.31
CA GLY A 136 -31.93 27.44 10.86
C GLY A 136 -32.57 27.19 9.49
N GLU A 137 -33.24 28.21 8.95
CA GLU A 137 -33.99 28.11 7.69
C GLU A 137 -33.09 27.87 6.47
N GLU A 138 -31.83 28.31 6.51
CA GLU A 138 -30.86 28.14 5.41
C GLU A 138 -29.97 26.88 5.57
N ALA A 139 -30.24 26.02 6.56
CA ALA A 139 -29.40 24.84 6.82
C ALA A 139 -29.41 23.81 5.67
N TRP A 140 -30.42 23.87 4.81
CA TRP A 140 -30.52 23.03 3.60
C TRP A 140 -29.47 23.37 2.54
N ASN A 141 -28.87 24.56 2.59
CA ASN A 141 -27.90 25.02 1.59
C ASN A 141 -26.47 24.63 1.98
N ASP A 142 -26.26 23.32 2.19
CA ASP A 142 -24.98 22.73 2.59
C ASP A 142 -24.11 22.31 1.40
N GLU A 143 -24.71 22.11 0.23
CA GLU A 143 -23.98 21.83 -0.99
C GLU A 143 -23.30 23.08 -1.56
N VAL A 144 -22.28 22.86 -2.38
CA VAL A 144 -21.49 23.94 -3.00
C VAL A 144 -21.53 23.79 -4.50
N LEU A 145 -21.65 24.92 -5.22
CA LEU A 145 -21.61 24.95 -6.68
C LEU A 145 -20.25 24.53 -7.22
N VAL A 146 -20.25 24.00 -8.44
CA VAL A 146 -19.03 23.60 -9.15
C VAL A 146 -18.10 24.81 -9.34
N GLY A 147 -16.81 24.63 -9.02
CA GLY A 147 -15.79 25.68 -9.15
C GLY A 147 -15.63 26.56 -7.91
N ALA A 148 -16.31 26.23 -6.82
CA ALA A 148 -16.10 26.88 -5.53
C ALA A 148 -14.73 26.56 -4.95
N LYS A 149 -14.16 27.55 -4.25
CA LYS A 149 -12.77 27.52 -3.74
C LYS A 149 -12.69 26.87 -2.37
N GLU A 150 -13.81 26.72 -1.68
CA GLU A 150 -13.94 26.21 -0.32
C GLU A 150 -13.45 24.75 -0.19
N SER A 151 -13.56 23.98 -1.28
CA SER A 151 -13.03 22.62 -1.33
C SER A 151 -11.52 22.56 -1.54
N ASP A 152 -10.89 23.66 -1.98
CA ASP A 152 -9.47 23.66 -2.30
C ASP A 152 -8.63 23.65 -1.02
N PHE A 153 -7.63 22.76 -0.99
CA PHE A 153 -6.75 22.59 0.16
C PHE A 153 -6.02 23.89 0.53
N ASN A 154 -5.52 24.64 -0.46
CA ASN A 154 -4.80 25.89 -0.22
C ASN A 154 -5.70 26.95 0.43
N TRP A 155 -6.94 27.05 -0.02
CA TRP A 155 -7.92 27.98 0.54
C TRP A 155 -8.23 27.63 2.01
N GLN A 156 -8.36 26.35 2.34
CA GLN A 156 -8.58 25.91 3.72
C GLN A 156 -7.38 26.25 4.62
N VAL A 157 -6.16 26.04 4.13
CA VAL A 157 -4.94 26.41 4.87
C VAL A 157 -4.87 27.91 5.11
N GLU A 158 -5.19 28.74 4.11
CA GLU A 158 -5.24 30.20 4.27
C GLU A 158 -6.26 30.63 5.34
N ARG A 159 -7.47 30.06 5.34
CA ARG A 159 -8.48 30.36 6.37
C ARG A 159 -8.08 29.92 7.77
N LEU A 160 -7.37 28.81 7.88
CA LEU A 160 -6.83 28.35 9.16
C LEU A 160 -5.73 29.27 9.69
N LEU A 161 -4.87 29.79 8.80
CA LEU A 161 -3.82 30.75 9.15
C LEU A 161 -4.42 32.10 9.56
N GLU A 162 -5.37 32.63 8.78
CA GLU A 162 -6.08 33.87 9.12
C GLU A 162 -6.80 33.79 10.48
N ASP A 163 -7.39 32.63 10.83
CA ASP A 163 -8.03 32.46 12.14
C ASP A 163 -7.01 32.27 13.28
N ALA A 164 -5.81 31.77 12.97
CA ALA A 164 -4.73 31.64 13.94
C ALA A 164 -4.06 32.99 14.25
N GLU A 165 -4.03 33.93 13.31
CA GLU A 165 -3.50 35.26 13.53
C GLU A 165 -4.33 36.01 14.59
N THR A 166 -3.69 36.34 15.71
CA THR A 166 -4.28 37.11 16.80
C THR A 166 -4.34 38.57 16.38
N THR A 167 -5.54 39.12 16.16
CA THR A 167 -5.66 40.50 15.66
C THR A 167 -5.30 41.55 16.72
N GLY A 168 -5.10 41.15 17.99
CA GLY A 168 -4.66 42.04 19.07
C GLY A 168 -5.56 43.26 19.34
N ALA A 169 -6.70 43.37 18.65
CA ALA A 169 -7.62 44.49 18.76
C ALA A 169 -8.29 44.41 20.14
N GLU A 170 -7.68 45.07 21.12
CA GLU A 170 -8.34 45.49 22.34
C GLU A 170 -9.50 46.43 21.93
N ASP A 171 -10.71 46.04 22.34
CA ASP A 171 -11.90 46.89 22.51
C ASP A 171 -12.05 48.11 21.56
N GLN A 172 -12.41 47.88 20.29
CA GLN A 172 -13.24 48.87 19.58
C GLN A 172 -14.70 48.38 19.52
N PRO A 173 -15.67 49.17 20.04
CA PRO A 173 -17.08 48.81 20.01
C PRO A 173 -17.63 48.84 18.56
N PRO A 174 -18.59 47.97 18.22
CA PRO A 174 -19.15 47.90 16.89
C PRO A 174 -20.18 49.02 16.71
N GLY A 175 -19.77 50.17 16.14
CA GLY A 175 -20.74 51.24 15.88
C GLY A 175 -20.23 52.62 15.45
N SER A 176 -18.93 52.91 15.37
CA SER A 176 -18.46 54.22 14.92
C SER A 176 -17.96 54.19 13.46
N SER A 177 -18.90 54.05 12.53
CA SER A 177 -18.69 54.52 11.17
C SER A 177 -19.25 55.93 11.06
N GLU A 178 -18.54 56.92 11.60
CA GLU A 178 -18.72 58.32 11.21
C GLU A 178 -17.35 58.98 11.08
N THR A 179 -17.14 59.50 9.88
CA THR A 179 -16.16 60.51 9.45
C THR A 179 -15.68 61.43 10.57
N THR A 180 -14.38 61.37 10.87
CA THR A 180 -13.57 62.57 11.13
C THR A 180 -12.09 62.23 10.98
N SER A 181 -11.46 62.92 10.04
CA SER A 181 -10.02 62.99 9.87
C SER A 181 -9.36 63.48 11.16
N SER A 182 -8.64 62.61 11.85
CA SER A 182 -7.68 63.02 12.87
C SER A 182 -6.59 61.95 12.97
N ALA A 183 -5.37 62.39 12.67
CA ALA A 183 -4.15 61.62 12.75
C ALA A 183 -3.98 61.04 14.17
N VAL A 184 -4.30 59.76 14.33
CA VAL A 184 -3.86 58.97 15.47
C VAL A 184 -2.89 57.93 14.90
N THR A 185 -1.63 58.11 15.27
CA THR A 185 -0.51 57.21 15.04
C THR A 185 -0.96 55.76 15.20
N GLN A 186 -1.03 55.02 14.09
CA GLN A 186 -1.28 53.59 14.10
C GLN A 186 -0.15 52.95 14.92
N LYS A 187 -0.46 52.61 16.17
CA LYS A 187 0.39 51.74 16.98
C LYS A 187 0.38 50.39 16.26
N LYS A 188 1.41 50.16 15.46
CA LYS A 188 1.64 48.94 14.70
C LYS A 188 1.76 47.81 15.72
N VAL A 189 0.63 47.14 16.02
CA VAL A 189 0.63 45.93 16.83
C VAL A 189 1.49 44.93 16.05
N GLU A 190 2.63 44.55 16.61
CA GLU A 190 3.47 43.51 16.05
C GLU A 190 2.67 42.21 16.14
N HIS A 191 2.13 41.79 15.00
CA HIS A 191 1.46 40.50 14.90
C HIS A 191 2.56 39.45 14.96
N GLU A 192 2.51 38.54 15.93
CA GLU A 192 3.27 37.30 15.84
C GLU A 192 2.77 36.58 14.58
N ALA A 193 3.53 36.70 13.49
CA ALA A 193 3.18 36.09 12.23
C ALA A 193 3.18 34.57 12.43
N VAL A 194 2.01 33.95 12.27
CA VAL A 194 1.89 32.49 12.36
C VAL A 194 2.77 31.88 11.27
N GLU A 195 3.70 31.02 11.68
CA GLU A 195 4.61 30.37 10.74
C GLU A 195 3.81 29.56 9.72
N ARG A 196 3.98 29.90 8.44
CA ARG A 196 3.27 29.22 7.35
C ARG A 196 3.89 27.85 7.11
N PRO A 197 3.08 26.81 6.84
CA PRO A 197 3.61 25.51 6.43
C PRO A 197 4.53 25.65 5.21
N MET A 198 5.63 24.92 5.23
CA MET A 198 6.55 24.86 4.10
C MET A 198 5.85 24.33 2.84
N SER A 199 6.26 24.85 1.68
CA SER A 199 5.73 24.41 0.39
C SER A 199 5.93 22.91 0.18
N ARG A 200 4.89 22.23 -0.29
CA ARG A 200 4.93 20.81 -0.68
C ARG A 200 5.85 20.56 -1.87
N ILE A 201 6.05 21.57 -2.71
CA ILE A 201 6.97 21.56 -3.87
C ILE A 201 8.28 22.17 -3.40
N THR A 202 9.37 21.40 -3.47
CA THR A 202 10.70 21.85 -3.03
C THR A 202 11.47 22.56 -4.15
N GLU A 203 12.63 23.12 -3.83
CA GLU A 203 13.52 23.66 -4.86
C GLU A 203 14.04 22.58 -5.82
N ALA A 204 14.23 21.36 -5.33
CA ALA A 204 14.68 20.23 -6.13
C ALA A 204 13.62 19.82 -7.16
N ASP A 205 12.33 19.96 -6.81
CA ASP A 205 11.22 19.78 -7.76
C ASP A 205 11.24 20.85 -8.85
N LYS A 206 11.42 22.12 -8.48
CA LYS A 206 11.51 23.23 -9.45
C LYS A 206 12.70 23.10 -10.40
N LYS A 207 13.83 22.61 -9.89
CA LYS A 207 15.08 22.40 -10.65
C LYS A 207 15.12 21.04 -11.38
N ASN A 208 14.16 20.15 -11.15
CA ASN A 208 14.18 18.75 -11.59
C ASN A 208 15.50 18.03 -11.26
N ASP A 209 15.99 18.20 -10.03
CA ASP A 209 17.23 17.55 -9.59
C ASP A 209 16.98 16.08 -9.24
N PHE A 210 17.34 15.18 -10.16
CA PHE A 210 17.22 13.74 -9.98
C PHE A 210 18.21 13.12 -8.99
N LYS A 211 19.20 13.87 -8.48
CA LYS A 211 20.13 13.37 -7.45
C LYS A 211 19.66 13.67 -6.04
N SER A 212 18.77 14.64 -5.87
CA SER A 212 18.24 15.01 -4.57
C SER A 212 17.13 14.07 -4.09
N LEU A 213 17.20 13.69 -2.81
CA LEU A 213 16.12 12.96 -2.13
C LEU A 213 14.93 13.84 -1.77
N ASN A 214 15.12 15.16 -1.74
CA ASN A 214 14.09 16.14 -1.39
C ASN A 214 13.14 16.47 -2.57
N ARG A 215 13.31 15.81 -3.71
CA ARG A 215 12.39 15.89 -4.87
C ARG A 215 11.18 14.97 -4.65
N ALA A 216 9.98 15.33 -5.08
CA ALA A 216 8.80 14.48 -5.11
C ALA A 216 8.50 13.79 -3.76
N LEU A 217 8.34 14.61 -2.70
CA LEU A 217 8.12 14.13 -1.33
C LEU A 217 6.88 13.22 -1.20
N GLN A 218 5.88 13.38 -2.06
CA GLN A 218 4.64 12.58 -2.07
C GLN A 218 4.79 11.20 -2.73
N ARG A 219 5.91 10.95 -3.40
CA ARG A 219 6.14 9.76 -4.23
C ARG A 219 7.24 8.92 -3.61
N THR A 220 7.20 7.62 -3.91
CA THR A 220 8.31 6.72 -3.60
C THR A 220 9.37 6.88 -4.69
N LEU A 221 10.60 7.17 -4.28
CA LEU A 221 11.74 7.23 -5.18
C LEU A 221 12.57 5.95 -5.03
N TYR A 222 13.14 5.50 -6.14
CA TYR A 222 14.05 4.36 -6.18
C TYR A 222 15.40 4.80 -6.70
N LEU A 223 16.47 4.22 -6.15
CA LEU A 223 17.83 4.45 -6.62
C LEU A 223 18.08 3.63 -7.88
N LEU A 224 18.42 4.31 -8.97
CA LEU A 224 18.94 3.71 -10.19
C LEU A 224 20.39 4.13 -10.37
N VAL A 225 21.20 3.21 -10.89
CA VAL A 225 22.61 3.43 -11.19
C VAL A 225 22.87 3.16 -12.68
N LYS A 226 23.85 3.88 -13.22
CA LYS A 226 24.28 3.74 -14.60
C LYS A 226 25.54 2.89 -14.64
N ASP A 227 25.43 1.74 -15.30
CA ASP A 227 26.52 0.78 -15.46
C ASP A 227 27.62 1.31 -16.42
N LYS A 228 28.76 0.63 -16.49
CA LYS A 228 29.87 0.93 -17.41
C LYS A 228 29.40 0.94 -18.86
N GLU A 229 28.51 0.02 -19.21
CA GLU A 229 27.86 -0.08 -20.53
C GLU A 229 26.84 1.04 -20.80
N GLY A 230 26.53 1.86 -19.80
CA GLY A 230 25.63 3.00 -19.92
C GLY A 230 24.15 2.68 -19.73
N ARG A 231 23.79 1.43 -19.40
CA ARG A 231 22.41 1.02 -19.08
C ARG A 231 22.02 1.45 -17.67
N TRP A 232 20.76 1.85 -17.51
CA TRP A 232 20.17 2.14 -16.20
C TRP A 232 19.59 0.88 -15.59
N MET A 233 20.02 0.56 -14.37
CA MET A 233 19.58 -0.63 -13.65
C MET A 233 19.68 -0.42 -12.15
N PHE A 234 19.07 -1.32 -11.38
CA PHE A 234 19.30 -1.36 -9.94
C PHE A 234 20.73 -1.82 -9.63
N PRO A 235 21.34 -1.33 -8.54
CA PRO A 235 22.64 -1.83 -8.09
C PRO A 235 22.59 -3.35 -7.92
N GLN A 236 23.51 -4.06 -8.56
CA GLN A 236 23.62 -5.51 -8.47
C GLN A 236 25.07 -5.94 -8.56
N ASP A 237 25.40 -7.08 -7.95
CA ASP A 237 26.70 -7.72 -8.04
C ASP A 237 26.57 -9.24 -7.96
N ARG A 238 27.63 -9.97 -8.34
CA ARG A 238 27.69 -11.43 -8.25
C ARG A 238 27.71 -11.85 -6.78
N LEU A 239 26.92 -12.88 -6.47
CA LEU A 239 26.87 -13.45 -5.13
C LEU A 239 28.18 -14.18 -4.83
N GLN A 240 28.75 -13.92 -3.65
CA GLN A 240 29.95 -14.57 -3.15
C GLN A 240 29.59 -15.66 -2.12
N LYS A 241 30.51 -16.03 -1.22
CA LYS A 241 30.25 -16.97 -0.12
C LYS A 241 29.50 -16.29 1.05
N GLU A 242 28.36 -15.67 0.76
CA GLU A 242 27.55 -14.87 1.69
C GLU A 242 26.05 -15.07 1.44
N THR A 243 25.19 -14.59 2.35
CA THR A 243 23.73 -14.60 2.15
C THR A 243 23.26 -13.49 1.21
N LEU A 244 22.09 -13.64 0.57
CA LEU A 244 21.52 -12.59 -0.30
C LEU A 244 21.35 -11.23 0.41
N LYS A 245 21.06 -11.26 1.71
CA LYS A 245 20.92 -10.05 2.53
C LYS A 245 22.26 -9.36 2.76
N GLU A 246 23.29 -10.12 3.13
CA GLU A 246 24.65 -9.58 3.31
C GLU A 246 25.22 -9.05 1.98
N ALA A 247 25.01 -9.81 0.89
CA ALA A 247 25.34 -9.37 -0.45
C ALA A 247 24.66 -8.05 -0.81
N ALA A 248 23.38 -7.89 -0.47
CA ALA A 248 22.65 -6.65 -0.72
C ALA A 248 23.22 -5.45 0.07
N HIS A 249 23.67 -5.64 1.32
CA HIS A 249 24.39 -4.61 2.06
C HIS A 249 25.71 -4.25 1.40
N ARG A 250 26.53 -5.25 1.08
CA ARG A 250 27.83 -5.07 0.42
C ARG A 250 27.70 -4.37 -0.93
N VAL A 251 26.75 -4.79 -1.76
CA VAL A 251 26.43 -4.16 -3.05
C VAL A 251 26.13 -2.69 -2.86
N LEU A 252 25.38 -2.34 -1.82
CA LEU A 252 25.00 -0.96 -1.57
C LEU A 252 26.18 -0.10 -1.13
N GLU A 253 27.01 -0.62 -0.22
CA GLU A 253 28.24 0.04 0.22
C GLU A 253 29.22 0.24 -0.94
N TYR A 254 29.38 -0.77 -1.79
CA TYR A 254 30.29 -0.71 -2.93
C TYR A 254 29.78 0.21 -4.05
N SER A 255 28.46 0.28 -4.26
CA SER A 255 27.85 1.11 -5.32
C SER A 255 27.68 2.57 -4.93
N ALA A 256 27.12 2.84 -3.75
CA ALA A 256 26.61 4.13 -3.34
C ALA A 256 27.21 4.64 -2.01
N GLY A 257 28.16 3.91 -1.43
CA GLY A 257 28.90 4.30 -0.25
C GLY A 257 28.16 4.04 1.07
N VAL A 258 28.91 4.23 2.16
CA VAL A 258 28.43 3.97 3.54
C VAL A 258 27.59 5.11 4.14
N ASN A 259 27.55 6.28 3.49
CA ASN A 259 26.86 7.48 3.99
C ASN A 259 25.33 7.45 3.80
N MET A 260 24.71 6.28 3.97
CA MET A 260 23.28 6.08 3.93
C MET A 260 22.85 5.19 5.10
N ASN A 261 21.93 5.71 5.90
CA ASN A 261 21.24 4.89 6.89
C ASN A 261 20.17 4.07 6.18
N THR A 262 20.42 2.78 6.02
CA THR A 262 19.56 1.88 5.26
C THR A 262 19.12 0.68 6.08
N TRP A 263 17.89 0.25 5.83
CA TRP A 263 17.26 -0.85 6.52
C TRP A 263 16.72 -1.86 5.50
N VAL A 264 17.22 -3.09 5.57
CA VAL A 264 16.73 -4.21 4.75
C VAL A 264 15.43 -4.73 5.37
N VAL A 265 14.37 -4.80 4.56
CA VAL A 265 13.02 -5.11 5.04
C VAL A 265 12.90 -6.56 5.53
N GLY A 266 13.61 -7.50 4.89
CA GLY A 266 13.59 -8.91 5.25
C GLY A 266 14.58 -9.74 4.44
N ASN A 267 14.59 -11.06 4.67
CA ASN A 267 15.51 -11.99 4.01
C ASN A 267 14.98 -12.55 2.68
N VAL A 268 13.71 -12.26 2.35
CA VAL A 268 13.05 -12.78 1.14
C VAL A 268 13.27 -11.81 -0.03
N PRO A 269 13.71 -12.30 -1.20
CA PRO A 269 13.79 -11.47 -2.40
C PRO A 269 12.39 -11.11 -2.90
N ILE A 270 12.20 -9.85 -3.30
CA ILE A 270 10.90 -9.34 -3.77
C ILE A 270 10.62 -9.65 -5.25
N GLY A 271 11.64 -10.10 -5.97
CA GLY A 271 11.52 -10.52 -7.35
C GLY A 271 12.88 -10.90 -7.93
N HIS A 272 12.86 -11.34 -9.19
CA HIS A 272 14.06 -11.77 -9.89
C HIS A 272 14.05 -11.27 -11.33
N TYR A 273 15.24 -11.22 -11.93
CA TYR A 273 15.44 -10.94 -13.34
C TYR A 273 16.44 -11.96 -13.90
N GLN A 274 16.07 -12.58 -15.02
CA GLN A 274 16.94 -13.51 -15.73
C GLN A 274 17.44 -12.84 -17.01
N GLN A 275 18.74 -12.88 -17.22
CA GLN A 275 19.40 -12.42 -18.43
C GLN A 275 20.22 -13.56 -19.01
N ASP A 276 19.86 -14.01 -20.21
CA ASP A 276 20.62 -15.04 -20.92
C ASP A 276 21.72 -14.39 -21.77
N TYR A 277 22.89 -15.01 -21.83
CA TYR A 277 23.98 -14.56 -22.68
C TYR A 277 23.77 -15.02 -24.12
N THR A 278 24.14 -14.17 -25.09
CA THR A 278 24.09 -14.53 -26.52
C THR A 278 25.05 -15.67 -26.87
N LYS A 279 26.13 -15.82 -26.09
CA LYS A 279 27.08 -16.94 -26.17
C LYS A 279 27.39 -17.42 -24.75
N SER A 280 27.33 -18.73 -24.52
CA SER A 280 27.66 -19.33 -23.23
C SER A 280 29.13 -19.04 -22.88
N LEU A 281 29.36 -18.45 -21.71
CA LEU A 281 30.71 -18.20 -21.21
C LEU A 281 31.18 -19.42 -20.41
N LYS A 282 32.46 -19.77 -20.51
CA LYS A 282 33.05 -20.79 -19.65
C LYS A 282 33.55 -20.11 -18.37
N THR A 283 33.01 -20.50 -17.22
CA THR A 283 33.49 -20.03 -15.91
C THR A 283 34.82 -20.73 -15.57
N ASP A 284 35.63 -20.16 -14.69
CA ASP A 284 36.91 -20.74 -14.21
C ASP A 284 36.76 -22.15 -13.62
N ALA A 285 35.56 -22.51 -13.15
CA ALA A 285 35.20 -23.84 -12.65
C ALA A 285 34.89 -24.87 -13.77
N GLY A 286 35.03 -24.51 -15.05
CA GLY A 286 34.76 -25.40 -16.19
C GLY A 286 33.27 -25.56 -16.55
N LEU A 287 32.39 -24.80 -15.90
CA LEU A 287 30.94 -24.80 -16.18
C LEU A 287 30.59 -23.86 -17.33
N ASN A 288 29.61 -24.24 -18.16
CA ASN A 288 29.06 -23.37 -19.19
C ASN A 288 27.97 -22.50 -18.57
N GLU A 289 28.27 -21.21 -18.40
CA GLU A 289 27.35 -20.21 -17.85
C GLU A 289 26.42 -19.72 -18.98
N LEU A 290 25.13 -20.05 -18.87
CA LEU A 290 24.10 -19.67 -19.85
C LEU A 290 23.66 -18.21 -19.68
N GLY A 291 23.76 -17.68 -18.47
CA GLY A 291 23.26 -16.35 -18.13
C GLY A 291 23.34 -16.04 -16.65
N LEU A 292 22.70 -14.94 -16.26
CA LEU A 292 22.63 -14.42 -14.91
C LEU A 292 21.20 -14.42 -14.39
N LYS A 293 21.02 -14.79 -13.13
CA LYS A 293 19.77 -14.62 -12.36
C LYS A 293 20.02 -13.64 -11.22
N THR A 294 19.47 -12.45 -11.34
CA THR A 294 19.53 -11.42 -10.28
C THR A 294 18.31 -11.53 -9.38
N PHE A 295 18.52 -11.69 -8.08
CA PHE A 295 17.46 -11.64 -7.06
C PHE A 295 17.48 -10.29 -6.35
N PHE A 296 16.33 -9.62 -6.29
CA PHE A 296 16.25 -8.26 -5.73
C PHE A 296 15.82 -8.25 -4.27
N MET A 297 16.61 -7.59 -3.43
CA MET A 297 16.31 -7.34 -2.03
C MET A 297 15.72 -5.94 -1.86
N LYS A 298 14.69 -5.83 -1.02
CA LYS A 298 14.05 -4.54 -0.71
C LYS A 298 14.77 -3.86 0.43
N ILE A 299 15.25 -2.64 0.18
CA ILE A 299 15.91 -1.81 1.18
C ILE A 299 15.20 -0.45 1.26
N ARG A 300 15.11 0.10 2.47
CA ARG A 300 14.60 1.45 2.71
C ARG A 300 15.73 2.36 3.16
N ILE A 301 15.80 3.55 2.58
CA ILE A 301 16.66 4.62 3.09
C ILE A 301 15.89 5.44 4.14
N MET A 302 16.54 5.68 5.28
CA MET A 302 16.00 6.52 6.35
C MET A 302 16.67 7.90 6.36
N ALA A 303 17.98 7.96 6.09
CA ALA A 303 18.76 9.19 6.03
C ALA A 303 20.03 8.99 5.19
N GLY A 304 20.71 10.08 4.85
CA GLY A 304 21.96 10.06 4.09
C GLY A 304 21.75 10.20 2.57
N GLN A 305 22.82 10.03 1.81
CA GLN A 305 22.82 10.23 0.35
C GLN A 305 23.82 9.29 -0.33
N ALA A 306 23.50 8.87 -1.54
CA ALA A 306 24.38 8.07 -2.38
C ALA A 306 25.60 8.89 -2.84
N ASN A 307 26.79 8.30 -2.72
CA ASN A 307 28.05 8.88 -3.15
C ASN A 307 28.83 7.88 -4.01
N LEU A 308 29.13 8.26 -5.25
CA LEU A 308 29.82 7.40 -6.23
C LEU A 308 31.34 7.62 -6.28
N LYS A 309 31.91 8.51 -5.45
CA LYS A 309 33.34 8.88 -5.52
C LYS A 309 34.31 7.71 -5.23
N GLU A 310 33.91 6.74 -4.41
CA GLU A 310 34.74 5.59 -3.98
C GLU A 310 34.16 4.24 -4.47
N ASN A 311 33.47 4.26 -5.60
CA ASN A 311 32.71 3.10 -6.07
C ASN A 311 33.61 2.00 -6.65
N GLN A 312 33.47 0.78 -6.11
CA GLN A 312 34.24 -0.39 -6.55
C GLN A 312 33.66 -1.07 -7.81
N LEU A 313 32.37 -0.88 -8.07
CA LEU A 313 31.65 -1.45 -9.22
C LEU A 313 31.83 -0.61 -10.50
N GLY A 314 32.44 0.57 -10.40
CA GLY A 314 32.72 1.45 -11.54
C GLY A 314 31.46 2.03 -12.21
N LEU A 315 30.42 2.33 -11.41
CA LEU A 315 29.19 2.97 -11.89
C LEU A 315 29.46 4.44 -12.20
N LYS A 316 28.86 4.94 -13.28
CA LYS A 316 29.12 6.28 -13.81
C LYS A 316 28.27 7.36 -13.14
N ASP A 317 26.99 7.06 -12.91
CA ASP A 317 26.02 8.02 -12.40
C ASP A 317 24.90 7.34 -11.63
N PHE A 318 24.13 8.12 -10.87
CA PHE A 318 22.95 7.65 -10.15
C PHE A 318 21.82 8.66 -10.22
N LYS A 319 20.59 8.17 -10.10
CA LYS A 319 19.36 8.98 -10.05
C LYS A 319 18.36 8.38 -9.07
N TRP A 320 17.57 9.24 -8.46
CA TRP A 320 16.40 8.91 -7.66
C TRP A 320 15.14 9.15 -8.50
N LEU A 321 14.48 8.07 -8.91
CA LEU A 321 13.37 8.11 -9.86
C LEU A 321 12.09 7.50 -9.30
N ALA A 322 10.95 8.07 -9.66
CA ALA A 322 9.64 7.50 -9.39
C ALA A 322 9.32 6.37 -10.38
N LYS A 323 8.40 5.46 -10.02
CA LYS A 323 7.99 4.30 -10.86
C LYS A 323 7.71 4.68 -12.33
N GLU A 324 7.02 5.79 -12.58
CA GLU A 324 6.64 6.28 -13.91
C GLU A 324 7.84 6.77 -14.74
N GLU A 325 8.89 7.25 -14.07
CA GLU A 325 10.12 7.77 -14.71
C GLU A 325 11.07 6.61 -15.03
N ILE A 326 11.14 5.60 -14.15
CA ILE A 326 11.94 4.38 -14.35
C ILE A 326 11.58 3.69 -15.66
N GLN A 327 10.28 3.59 -15.97
CA GLN A 327 9.78 2.98 -17.20
C GLN A 327 10.40 3.57 -18.47
N LYS A 328 10.76 4.87 -18.46
CA LYS A 328 11.30 5.57 -19.64
C LYS A 328 12.82 5.40 -19.77
N GLU A 329 13.51 5.10 -18.66
CA GLU A 329 14.97 5.08 -18.59
C GLU A 329 15.54 3.66 -18.71
N VAL A 330 14.79 2.63 -18.29
CA VAL A 330 15.23 1.23 -18.34
C VAL A 330 14.73 0.52 -19.60
N GLU A 331 15.43 -0.55 -20.00
CA GLU A 331 15.01 -1.39 -21.11
C GLU A 331 13.66 -2.08 -20.84
N GLN A 332 12.88 -2.28 -21.90
CA GLN A 332 11.51 -2.79 -21.78
C GLN A 332 11.44 -4.19 -21.17
N ASP A 333 12.39 -5.06 -21.47
CA ASP A 333 12.43 -6.43 -20.92
C ASP A 333 12.80 -6.44 -19.44
N TYR A 334 13.71 -5.56 -19.04
CA TYR A 334 14.00 -5.32 -17.64
C TYR A 334 12.77 -4.76 -16.91
N TRP A 335 12.11 -3.74 -17.49
CA TRP A 335 10.89 -3.13 -16.94
C TRP A 335 9.78 -4.15 -16.67
N ARG A 336 9.54 -5.07 -17.61
CA ARG A 336 8.53 -6.14 -17.48
C ARG A 336 8.74 -6.97 -16.22
N SER A 337 9.99 -7.25 -15.87
CA SER A 337 10.38 -8.04 -14.70
C SER A 337 10.28 -7.22 -13.41
N ILE A 338 10.71 -5.95 -13.45
CA ILE A 338 10.80 -5.14 -12.24
C ILE A 338 9.52 -4.39 -11.85
N LYS A 339 8.58 -4.15 -12.77
CA LYS A 339 7.42 -3.27 -12.56
C LYS A 339 6.55 -3.66 -11.35
N ASN A 340 6.45 -4.96 -11.06
CA ASN A 340 5.61 -5.50 -9.98
C ASN A 340 6.29 -5.39 -8.61
N MET A 341 7.63 -5.24 -8.57
CA MET A 341 8.38 -5.05 -7.32
C MET A 341 8.23 -3.63 -6.76
N LEU A 342 7.86 -2.67 -7.63
CA LEU A 342 7.75 -1.26 -7.30
C LEU A 342 6.34 -0.94 -6.80
N ALA A 343 6.27 -0.24 -5.67
CA ALA A 343 5.03 0.14 -5.00
C ALA A 343 4.00 0.74 -5.97
N GLU A 344 2.80 0.15 -5.97
CA GLU A 344 1.63 0.58 -6.73
C GLU A 344 0.56 1.12 -5.79
N ARG A 345 -0.24 2.07 -6.26
CA ARG A 345 -1.20 2.80 -5.42
C ARG A 345 -2.56 2.10 -5.27
N SER A 346 -2.74 0.88 -5.80
CA SER A 346 -4.01 0.17 -5.84
C SER A 346 -3.87 -1.25 -5.29
N VAL A 347 -4.62 -1.55 -4.23
CA VAL A 347 -4.71 -2.90 -3.64
C VAL A 347 -5.21 -3.91 -4.66
N GLY A 348 -6.19 -3.54 -5.49
CA GLY A 348 -6.72 -4.39 -6.55
C GLY A 348 -5.66 -4.76 -7.60
N ALA A 349 -4.78 -3.82 -7.98
CA ALA A 349 -3.70 -4.11 -8.91
C ALA A 349 -2.67 -5.09 -8.33
N VAL A 350 -2.37 -4.95 -7.03
CA VAL A 350 -1.46 -5.86 -6.31
C VAL A 350 -2.07 -7.26 -6.19
N ALA A 351 -3.36 -7.36 -5.86
CA ALA A 351 -4.08 -8.64 -5.80
C ALA A 351 -4.08 -9.36 -7.16
N VAL A 352 -4.34 -8.62 -8.24
CA VAL A 352 -4.26 -9.14 -9.62
C VAL A 352 -2.85 -9.64 -9.94
N GLN A 353 -1.81 -8.87 -9.64
CA GLN A 353 -0.42 -9.27 -9.90
C GLN A 353 -0.04 -10.55 -9.15
N LEU A 354 -0.46 -10.68 -7.87
CA LEU A 354 -0.20 -11.87 -7.07
C LEU A 354 -0.94 -13.09 -7.61
N ALA A 355 -2.21 -12.94 -7.98
CA ALA A 355 -3.02 -14.04 -8.52
C ALA A 355 -2.49 -14.53 -9.88
N VAL A 356 -2.12 -13.62 -10.79
CA VAL A 356 -1.46 -13.98 -12.06
C VAL A 356 -0.12 -14.68 -11.79
N ALA A 357 0.68 -14.19 -10.85
CA ALA A 357 1.96 -14.81 -10.49
C ALA A 357 1.80 -16.20 -9.87
N SER A 358 0.68 -16.48 -9.19
CA SER A 358 0.35 -17.81 -8.67
C SER A 358 -0.13 -18.80 -9.74
N GLY A 359 -0.26 -18.37 -11.00
CA GLY A 359 -0.69 -19.20 -12.12
C GLY A 359 -2.21 -19.31 -12.27
N VAL A 360 -2.99 -18.49 -11.57
CA VAL A 360 -4.45 -18.48 -11.66
C VAL A 360 -4.91 -17.57 -12.80
N ASN A 361 -5.92 -18.00 -13.55
CA ASN A 361 -6.57 -17.16 -14.55
C ASN A 361 -7.41 -16.08 -13.87
N VAL A 362 -6.97 -14.82 -13.98
CA VAL A 362 -7.63 -13.69 -13.34
C VAL A 362 -8.61 -13.03 -14.31
N VAL A 363 -9.88 -12.97 -13.91
CA VAL A 363 -10.90 -12.09 -14.50
C VAL A 363 -11.11 -10.93 -13.54
N THR A 364 -10.98 -9.70 -14.02
CA THR A 364 -11.04 -8.51 -13.17
C THR A 364 -11.94 -7.43 -13.76
N VAL A 365 -12.37 -6.51 -12.90
CA VAL A 365 -13.26 -5.42 -13.26
C VAL A 365 -12.59 -4.10 -12.86
N CYS A 366 -12.53 -3.14 -13.78
CA CYS A 366 -11.94 -1.83 -13.54
C CYS A 366 -12.71 -0.72 -14.25
N SER A 367 -12.33 0.54 -14.03
CA SER A 367 -12.89 1.65 -14.79
C SER A 367 -12.36 1.64 -16.23
N ALA A 368 -13.15 2.16 -17.18
CA ALA A 368 -12.79 2.18 -18.61
C ALA A 368 -11.38 2.72 -18.90
N LYS A 369 -10.95 3.77 -18.18
CA LYS A 369 -9.63 4.42 -18.35
C LYS A 369 -8.45 3.54 -17.92
N ASN A 370 -8.71 2.48 -17.16
CA ASN A 370 -7.67 1.60 -16.61
C ASN A 370 -7.64 0.23 -17.30
N ILE A 371 -8.51 -0.05 -18.27
CA ILE A 371 -8.60 -1.36 -18.93
C ILE A 371 -7.24 -1.77 -19.51
N ASP A 372 -6.57 -0.89 -20.25
CA ASP A 372 -5.29 -1.21 -20.87
C ASP A 372 -4.18 -1.46 -19.84
N LYS A 373 -4.19 -0.69 -18.76
CA LYS A 373 -3.23 -0.85 -17.65
C LYS A 373 -3.41 -2.21 -16.97
N VAL A 374 -4.65 -2.61 -16.73
CA VAL A 374 -4.98 -3.86 -16.05
C VAL A 374 -4.74 -5.07 -16.96
N LYS A 375 -5.06 -4.96 -18.27
CA LYS A 375 -4.67 -5.95 -19.28
C LYS A 375 -3.15 -6.17 -19.30
N ALA A 376 -2.36 -5.12 -19.19
CA ALA A 376 -0.89 -5.21 -19.12
C ALA A 376 -0.34 -5.93 -17.87
N LEU A 377 -1.18 -6.24 -16.88
CA LEU A 377 -0.83 -7.07 -15.72
C LEU A 377 -0.89 -8.58 -16.00
N GLY A 378 -1.39 -9.01 -17.17
CA GLY A 378 -1.44 -10.42 -17.56
C GLY A 378 -2.75 -11.12 -17.17
N VAL A 379 -3.82 -10.36 -16.96
CA VAL A 379 -5.17 -10.88 -16.70
C VAL A 379 -5.78 -11.52 -17.95
N HIS A 380 -6.64 -12.51 -17.74
CA HIS A 380 -7.32 -13.23 -18.81
C HIS A 380 -8.42 -12.40 -19.46
N ALA A 381 -9.23 -11.70 -18.64
CA ALA A 381 -10.29 -10.81 -19.12
C ALA A 381 -10.44 -9.61 -18.18
N VAL A 382 -10.81 -8.45 -18.77
CA VAL A 382 -11.07 -7.20 -18.05
C VAL A 382 -12.41 -6.66 -18.47
N PHE A 383 -13.28 -6.40 -17.50
CA PHE A 383 -14.58 -5.79 -17.72
C PHE A 383 -14.66 -4.38 -17.13
N ASN A 384 -15.46 -3.52 -17.75
CA ASN A 384 -15.82 -2.23 -17.17
C ASN A 384 -16.95 -2.43 -16.15
N TYR A 385 -16.84 -1.87 -14.94
CA TYR A 385 -17.91 -2.02 -13.93
C TYR A 385 -19.14 -1.12 -14.19
N ASN A 386 -19.01 -0.08 -15.02
CA ASN A 386 -20.11 0.88 -15.26
C ASN A 386 -21.40 0.25 -15.82
N PRO A 387 -21.36 -0.64 -16.84
CA PRO A 387 -22.60 -1.20 -17.39
C PRO A 387 -23.25 -2.19 -16.41
N PRO A 388 -24.58 -2.13 -16.23
CA PRO A 388 -25.31 -3.05 -15.33
C PRO A 388 -25.27 -4.51 -15.81
N SER A 389 -24.96 -4.77 -17.09
CA SER A 389 -24.79 -6.10 -17.67
C SER A 389 -23.40 -6.73 -17.42
N VAL A 390 -22.56 -6.10 -16.58
CA VAL A 390 -21.18 -6.57 -16.34
C VAL A 390 -21.16 -7.98 -15.74
N THR A 391 -22.11 -8.30 -14.85
CA THR A 391 -22.22 -9.60 -14.20
C THR A 391 -22.49 -10.72 -15.19
N ASP A 392 -23.34 -10.49 -16.20
CA ASP A 392 -23.66 -11.50 -17.21
C ASP A 392 -22.46 -11.77 -18.13
N GLY A 393 -21.69 -10.71 -18.44
CA GLY A 393 -20.43 -10.83 -19.17
C GLY A 393 -19.38 -11.64 -18.39
N ILE A 394 -19.28 -11.41 -17.07
CA ILE A 394 -18.39 -12.17 -16.19
C ILE A 394 -18.82 -13.63 -16.12
N LEU A 395 -20.10 -13.91 -15.88
CA LEU A 395 -20.63 -15.29 -15.80
C LEU A 395 -20.42 -16.04 -17.11
N SER A 396 -20.56 -15.37 -18.25
CA SER A 396 -20.29 -15.96 -19.56
C SER A 396 -18.81 -16.28 -19.75
N ALA A 397 -17.90 -15.41 -19.28
CA ALA A 397 -16.46 -15.64 -19.34
C ALA A 397 -15.97 -16.72 -18.36
N LEU A 398 -16.69 -16.93 -17.25
CA LEU A 398 -16.38 -17.96 -16.25
C LEU A 398 -17.05 -19.32 -16.54
N LYS A 399 -17.89 -19.41 -17.57
CA LYS A 399 -18.64 -20.62 -17.89
C LYS A 399 -17.70 -21.76 -18.33
N GLY A 400 -17.70 -22.86 -17.58
CA GLY A 400 -16.88 -24.04 -17.89
C GLY A 400 -15.46 -23.98 -17.34
N ILE A 401 -15.13 -22.97 -16.53
CA ILE A 401 -13.84 -22.84 -15.84
C ILE A 401 -14.04 -23.17 -14.36
N GLU A 402 -13.09 -23.88 -13.74
CA GLU A 402 -13.10 -24.12 -12.29
C GLU A 402 -12.95 -22.78 -11.54
N TYR A 403 -13.93 -22.46 -10.71
CA TYR A 403 -14.05 -21.18 -10.05
C TYR A 403 -13.59 -21.26 -8.59
N LEU A 404 -12.49 -20.58 -8.24
CA LEU A 404 -11.96 -20.55 -6.86
C LEU A 404 -12.71 -19.56 -5.95
N GLY A 405 -12.97 -18.35 -6.43
CA GLY A 405 -13.57 -17.29 -5.60
C GLY A 405 -13.37 -15.87 -6.11
N VAL A 406 -13.85 -14.90 -5.34
CA VAL A 406 -13.69 -13.46 -5.56
C VAL A 406 -12.72 -12.87 -4.54
N ALA A 407 -11.85 -11.97 -5.00
CA ALA A 407 -11.12 -11.04 -4.15
C ALA A 407 -11.59 -9.60 -4.39
N ASP A 408 -12.29 -9.03 -3.42
CA ASP A 408 -12.79 -7.66 -3.46
C ASP A 408 -11.79 -6.70 -2.79
N GLY A 409 -11.06 -5.95 -3.63
CA GLY A 409 -10.08 -4.95 -3.20
C GLY A 409 -10.67 -3.59 -2.80
N ILE A 410 -12.00 -3.41 -2.83
CA ILE A 410 -12.69 -2.15 -2.54
C ILE A 410 -13.68 -2.32 -1.37
N SER A 411 -14.42 -3.43 -1.33
CA SER A 411 -15.38 -3.78 -0.27
C SER A 411 -16.46 -2.71 -0.02
N THR A 412 -17.03 -2.13 -1.08
CA THR A 412 -18.20 -1.24 -0.98
C THR A 412 -19.51 -2.02 -1.10
N ALA A 413 -20.64 -1.42 -0.73
CA ALA A 413 -21.96 -2.05 -0.86
C ALA A 413 -22.27 -2.45 -2.31
N ASP A 414 -21.94 -1.58 -3.27
CA ASP A 414 -22.17 -1.82 -4.70
C ASP A 414 -21.31 -2.97 -5.23
N SER A 415 -20.04 -3.06 -4.80
CA SER A 415 -19.18 -4.18 -5.19
C SER A 415 -19.68 -5.49 -4.59
N ALA A 416 -20.06 -5.48 -3.31
CA ALA A 416 -20.63 -6.64 -2.63
C ALA A 416 -21.93 -7.14 -3.29
N ALA A 417 -22.81 -6.23 -3.71
CA ALA A 417 -24.05 -6.58 -4.42
C ALA A 417 -23.77 -7.24 -5.78
N GLY A 418 -22.78 -6.73 -6.54
CA GLY A 418 -22.34 -7.34 -7.79
C GLY A 418 -21.78 -8.75 -7.60
N TRP A 419 -20.88 -8.94 -6.62
CA TRP A 419 -20.27 -10.24 -6.32
C TRP A 419 -21.26 -11.26 -5.77
N THR A 420 -22.29 -10.80 -5.07
CA THR A 420 -23.38 -11.65 -4.56
C THR A 420 -24.08 -12.42 -5.68
N LEU A 421 -24.30 -11.81 -6.84
CA LEU A 421 -24.90 -12.48 -8.00
C LEU A 421 -23.98 -13.57 -8.56
N VAL A 422 -22.68 -13.29 -8.65
CA VAL A 422 -21.66 -14.24 -9.08
C VAL A 422 -21.56 -15.41 -8.10
N TYR A 423 -21.57 -15.13 -6.80
CA TYR A 423 -21.54 -16.13 -5.73
C TYR A 423 -22.76 -17.05 -5.78
N LYS A 424 -23.97 -16.50 -5.95
CA LYS A 424 -25.21 -17.30 -6.11
C LYS A 424 -25.16 -18.24 -7.30
N ALA A 425 -24.50 -17.83 -8.39
CA ALA A 425 -24.43 -18.62 -9.62
C ALA A 425 -23.36 -19.72 -9.58
N LEU A 426 -22.20 -19.46 -8.97
CA LEU A 426 -21.01 -20.33 -9.07
C LEU A 426 -20.54 -20.91 -7.72
N GLY A 427 -21.01 -20.40 -6.59
CA GLY A 427 -20.46 -20.73 -5.27
C GLY A 427 -19.09 -20.09 -5.02
N GLY A 428 -18.21 -20.75 -4.27
CA GLY A 428 -16.81 -20.34 -4.06
C GLY A 428 -16.52 -19.64 -2.72
N ARG A 429 -15.37 -18.97 -2.62
CA ARG A 429 -14.98 -18.13 -1.47
C ARG A 429 -15.02 -16.65 -1.84
N LEU A 430 -15.47 -15.79 -0.92
CA LEU A 430 -15.51 -14.33 -1.12
C LEU A 430 -14.59 -13.66 -0.12
N SER A 431 -13.48 -13.09 -0.58
CA SER A 431 -12.54 -12.39 0.29
C SER A 431 -12.63 -10.88 0.06
N GLY A 432 -12.55 -10.10 1.13
CA GLY A 432 -12.67 -8.63 1.08
C GLY A 432 -11.69 -7.95 2.02
N VAL A 433 -11.42 -6.67 1.77
CA VAL A 433 -10.52 -5.83 2.58
C VAL A 433 -11.22 -5.20 3.80
N GLN A 434 -12.55 -5.23 3.86
CA GLN A 434 -13.32 -4.82 5.04
C GLN A 434 -14.11 -5.99 5.66
N PRO A 435 -14.27 -6.03 7.00
CA PRO A 435 -15.16 -6.99 7.65
C PRO A 435 -16.62 -6.64 7.37
N ASN A 436 -17.41 -7.62 6.92
CA ASN A 436 -18.86 -7.52 6.70
C ASN A 436 -19.30 -6.25 5.94
N PRO A 437 -18.87 -6.06 4.67
CA PRO A 437 -19.42 -4.99 3.86
C PRO A 437 -20.94 -5.16 3.72
N PRO A 438 -21.73 -4.07 3.86
CA PRO A 438 -23.19 -4.16 3.82
C PRO A 438 -23.66 -4.71 2.47
N GLY A 439 -24.39 -5.83 2.49
CA GLY A 439 -24.98 -6.46 1.30
C GLY A 439 -24.48 -7.88 0.94
N ILE A 440 -23.52 -8.45 1.67
CA ILE A 440 -23.14 -9.87 1.52
C ILE A 440 -24.20 -10.78 2.19
N LEU A 441 -24.56 -11.90 1.56
CA LEU A 441 -25.41 -12.92 2.20
C LEU A 441 -24.75 -13.47 3.46
N GLU A 442 -25.51 -13.63 4.54
CA GLU A 442 -25.06 -14.21 5.82
C GLU A 442 -24.41 -15.59 5.67
N ASP A 443 -24.72 -16.32 4.58
CA ASP A 443 -24.20 -17.67 4.28
C ASP A 443 -22.88 -17.68 3.49
N ALA A 444 -22.40 -16.52 3.00
CA ALA A 444 -21.17 -16.47 2.22
C ALA A 444 -19.95 -16.75 3.12
N GLN A 445 -19.24 -17.84 2.88
CA GLN A 445 -17.96 -18.12 3.52
C GLN A 445 -16.92 -17.11 3.01
N GLY A 446 -16.80 -16.00 3.72
CA GLY A 446 -15.87 -14.94 3.40
C GLY A 446 -14.80 -14.73 4.46
N GLU A 447 -13.58 -14.50 4.00
CA GLU A 447 -12.43 -14.24 4.87
C GLU A 447 -11.91 -12.82 4.67
N LEU A 448 -11.64 -12.16 5.78
CA LEU A 448 -11.07 -10.82 5.81
C LEU A 448 -9.60 -10.87 5.42
N LEU A 449 -9.26 -10.26 4.28
CA LEU A 449 -7.88 -10.01 3.85
C LEU A 449 -7.36 -8.74 4.53
N TRP A 450 -7.00 -8.88 5.80
CA TRP A 450 -6.25 -7.87 6.56
C TRP A 450 -4.78 -8.27 6.66
N ALA A 451 -3.87 -7.29 6.59
CA ALA A 451 -2.42 -7.51 6.62
C ALA A 451 -1.95 -8.33 7.85
N ASP A 452 -2.70 -8.28 8.95
CA ASP A 452 -2.39 -9.01 10.19
C ASP A 452 -2.87 -10.48 10.21
N ASN A 453 -3.81 -10.86 9.35
CA ASN A 453 -4.40 -12.21 9.31
C ASN A 453 -3.61 -13.20 8.44
N THR A 454 -2.81 -12.72 7.50
CA THR A 454 -2.03 -13.56 6.58
C THR A 454 -0.90 -14.33 7.31
N PRO A 455 -0.10 -13.70 8.20
CA PRO A 455 0.97 -14.40 8.92
C PRO A 455 0.49 -15.29 10.07
N SER A 456 -0.77 -15.18 10.50
CA SER A 456 -1.32 -15.94 11.63
C SER A 456 -1.99 -17.24 11.21
N ARG A 457 -2.32 -17.40 9.91
CA ARG A 457 -3.01 -18.58 9.38
C ARG A 457 -2.08 -19.61 8.78
N ASP A 458 -1.17 -19.19 7.92
CA ASP A 458 -0.13 -20.06 7.40
C ASP A 458 1.04 -20.03 8.36
N ARG A 459 1.04 -20.97 9.31
CA ARG A 459 2.12 -21.08 10.31
C ARG A 459 3.49 -21.20 9.63
N ASP A 460 3.56 -21.88 8.49
CA ASP A 460 4.80 -22.06 7.73
C ASP A 460 5.28 -20.74 7.09
N ILE A 461 4.36 -19.90 6.59
CA ILE A 461 4.66 -18.55 6.08
C ILE A 461 4.96 -17.60 7.24
N GLY A 462 4.23 -17.73 8.36
CA GLY A 462 4.41 -16.96 9.58
C GLY A 462 5.74 -17.24 10.28
N GLU A 463 6.19 -18.49 10.33
CA GLU A 463 7.51 -18.89 10.84
C GLU A 463 8.63 -18.44 9.88
N ALA A 464 8.44 -18.58 8.56
CA ALA A 464 9.38 -18.06 7.56
C ALA A 464 9.50 -16.52 7.54
N VAL A 465 8.42 -15.79 7.86
CA VAL A 465 8.37 -14.32 7.91
C VAL A 465 8.81 -13.77 9.28
N ARG A 466 8.52 -14.46 10.39
CA ARG A 466 8.86 -14.02 11.76
C ARG A 466 10.21 -14.55 12.26
N GLY A 467 10.81 -15.53 11.57
CA GLY A 467 12.12 -16.09 11.90
C GLY A 467 12.18 -16.67 13.31
N ARG A 468 11.30 -17.63 13.62
CA ARG A 468 11.43 -18.48 14.81
C ARG A 468 11.67 -19.92 14.42
#